data_AF-A0A3B8JN28-F1
#
_entry.id   AF-A0A3B8JN28-F1
#
_cell.length_a   1.000
_cell.length_b   1.000
_cell.length_c   1.000
_cell.angle_alpha   90.00
_cell.angle_beta   90.00
_cell.angle_gamma   90.00
#
_symmetry.space_group_name_H-M   'P 1'
#
loop_
_entity.id
_entity.type
_entity.pdbx_description
1 polymer ?
#
loop_
_entity_poly.entity_id
_entity_poly.type
_entity_poly.pdbx_seq_one_letter_code
_entity_poly.pdbx_strand_id
1 'polypeptide(L)' 'VMMPDMDGYTFLQQLQANPVTQGIPVILLTAMAHRLDQQQLLVLGVKAAIAKPFNP' A
#
# COMPACT_ATOMS: atom_id res chain seq x y z
N VAL A 1 -7.99 -6.50 4.64
CA VAL A 1 -8.14 -7.73 3.84
C VAL A 1 -7.01 -8.63 4.28
N MET A 2 -7.33 -9.72 4.96
CA MET A 2 -6.37 -10.80 5.18
C MET A 2 -6.16 -11.44 3.81
N MET A 3 -5.04 -11.10 3.17
CA MET A 3 -4.53 -11.96 2.10
C MET A 3 -4.15 -13.28 2.80
N PRO A 4 -4.60 -14.43 2.30
CA PRO A 4 -4.59 -15.70 3.05
C PRO A 4 -3.19 -16.13 3.50
N ASP A 5 -2.16 -15.76 2.73
CA ASP A 5 -0.78 -16.20 2.97
C ASP A 5 0.14 -15.07 3.48
N MET A 6 -0.19 -13.80 3.22
CA MET A 6 0.70 -12.66 3.49
C MET A 6 -0.09 -11.37 3.59
N ASP A 7 0.11 -10.56 4.62
CA ASP A 7 -0.54 -9.25 4.70
C ASP A 7 0.00 -8.25 3.65
N GLY A 8 -0.78 -7.21 3.34
CA GLY A 8 -0.40 -6.21 2.33
C GLY A 8 0.80 -5.35 2.69
N TYR A 9 1.18 -5.25 3.98
CA TYR A 9 2.37 -4.51 4.42
C TYR A 9 3.63 -5.33 4.19
N THR A 10 3.61 -6.62 4.52
CA THR A 10 4.70 -7.56 4.25
C THR A 10 4.95 -7.66 2.74
N PHE A 11 3.90 -7.70 1.93
CA PHE A 11 4.04 -7.65 0.47
C PHE A 11 4.72 -6.35 0.00
N LEU A 12 4.28 -5.20 0.51
CA LEU A 12 4.85 -3.89 0.18
C LEU A 12 6.35 -3.82 0.53
N GLN A 13 6.73 -4.32 1.70
CA GLN A 13 8.13 -4.38 2.12
C GLN A 13 8.97 -5.26 1.19
N GLN A 14 8.46 -6.43 0.79
CA GLN A 14 9.16 -7.30 -0.17
C GLN A 14 9.32 -6.63 -1.54
N LEU A 15 8.30 -5.90 -1.99
CA LEU A 15 8.29 -5.21 -3.28
C LEU A 15 9.31 -4.05 -3.29
N GLN A 16 9.43 -3.34 -2.17
CA GLN A 16 10.44 -2.29 -1.97
C GLN A 16 11.86 -2.83 -1.80
N ALA A 17 12.02 -4.02 -1.21
CA ALA A 17 13.33 -4.65 -1.01
C ALA A 17 13.91 -5.27 -2.30
N ASN A 18 13.07 -5.56 -3.28
CA ASN A 18 13.50 -6.18 -4.54
C ASN A 18 13.96 -5.11 -5.56
N PRO A 19 15.23 -5.16 -6.02
CA PRO A 19 15.78 -4.14 -6.92
C PRO A 19 15.05 -3.98 -8.26
N VAL A 20 14.39 -5.04 -8.72
CA VAL A 20 13.62 -5.06 -9.97
C VAL A 20 12.26 -4.36 -9.80
N THR A 21 11.65 -4.45 -8.62
CA THR A 21 10.28 -3.94 -8.39
C THR A 21 10.22 -2.66 -7.57
N GLN A 22 11.30 -2.27 -6.88
CA GLN A 22 11.34 -1.08 -6.01
C GLN A 22 10.97 0.23 -6.71
N GLY A 23 11.14 0.32 -8.03
CA GLY A 23 10.78 1.50 -8.83
C GLY A 23 9.31 1.57 -9.24
N ILE A 24 8.51 0.54 -8.96
CA ILE A 24 7.11 0.47 -9.37
C ILE A 24 6.25 1.26 -8.37
N PRO A 25 5.47 2.26 -8.81
CA PRO A 25 4.61 3.02 -7.92
C PRO A 25 3.45 2.16 -7.40
N VAL A 26 3.30 2.10 -6.08
CA VAL A 26 2.25 1.32 -5.41
C VAL A 26 1.12 2.23 -4.90
N ILE A 27 -0.12 1.78 -5.08
CA ILE A 27 -1.33 2.41 -4.51
C ILE A 27 -1.98 1.42 -3.54
N LEU A 28 -2.22 1.86 -2.30
CA LEU A 28 -2.80 1.03 -1.26
C LEU A 28 -4.34 1.08 -1.30
N LEU A 29 -5.02 -0.05 -1.47
CA LEU A 29 -6.48 -0.10 -1.36
C LEU A 29 -6.91 -0.64 0.01
N THR A 30 -7.45 0.21 0.88
CA THR A 30 -7.78 -0.13 2.27
C THR A 30 -9.10 0.49 2.73
N ALA A 31 -9.84 -0.15 3.64
CA ALA A 31 -11.06 0.42 4.22
C ALA A 31 -10.79 1.64 5.13
N MET A 32 -9.54 1.83 5.56
CA MET A 32 -9.12 2.91 6.46
C MET A 32 -8.27 3.96 5.76
N ALA A 33 -8.44 4.18 4.46
CA ALA A 33 -7.60 5.14 3.72
C ALA A 33 -7.72 6.56 4.29
N HIS A 34 -8.88 6.92 4.82
CA HIS A 34 -9.14 8.20 5.49
C HIS A 34 -8.32 8.42 6.78
N ARG A 35 -7.67 7.38 7.31
CA ARG A 35 -6.78 7.47 8.49
C ARG A 35 -5.31 7.63 8.12
N LEU A 36 -4.95 7.46 6.84
CA LEU A 36 -3.60 7.64 6.35
C LEU A 36 -3.41 9.08 5.90
N ASP A 37 -2.65 9.84 6.68
CA ASP A 37 -2.20 11.17 6.26
C ASP A 37 -1.02 11.08 5.28
N GLN A 38 -0.61 12.23 4.72
CA GLN A 38 0.50 12.28 3.77
C GLN A 38 1.83 11.79 4.36
N GLN A 39 2.09 12.02 5.66
CA GLN A 39 3.33 11.56 6.29
C GLN A 39 3.36 10.04 6.38
N GLN A 40 2.23 9.41 6.74
CA GLN A 40 2.09 7.96 6.76
C GLN A 40 2.27 7.34 5.37
N LEU A 41 1.72 7.97 4.33
CA LEU A 41 1.91 7.50 2.94
C LEU A 41 3.38 7.57 2.50
N LEU A 42 4.09 8.65 2.87
CA LEU A 42 5.52 8.82 2.60
C LEU A 42 6.36 7.77 3.34
N VAL A 43 6.10 7.53 4.62
CA VAL A 43 6.78 6.51 5.42
C VAL A 43 6.54 5.11 4.85
N LEU A 44 5.33 4.84 4.37
CA LEU A 44 4.99 3.57 3.71
C LEU A 44 5.60 3.45 2.30
N GLY A 45 6.11 4.53 1.71
CA GLY A 45 6.64 4.51 0.34
C GLY A 45 5.57 4.18 -0.72
N VAL A 46 4.32 4.58 -0.48
CA VAL A 46 3.22 4.42 -1.44
C VAL A 46 2.84 5.76 -2.06
N LYS A 47 2.38 5.74 -3.31
CA LYS A 47 2.01 6.95 -4.04
C LYS A 47 0.66 7.51 -3.60
N ALA A 48 -0.26 6.63 -3.21
CA ALA A 48 -1.59 7.00 -2.75
C ALA A 48 -2.24 5.85 -1.95
N ALA A 49 -3.29 6.18 -1.22
CA ALA A 49 -4.22 5.20 -0.67
C ALA A 49 -5.65 5.51 -1.13
N ILE A 50 -6.40 4.47 -1.50
CA ILE A 50 -7.80 4.54 -1.94
C ILE A 50 -8.66 3.79 -0.93
N ALA A 51 -9.75 4.42 -0.50
CA ALA A 51 -10.72 3.84 0.42
C ALA A 51 -11.51 2.72 -0.27
N LYS A 52 -11.69 1.58 0.40
CA LYS A 52 -12.69 0.58 0.01
C LYS A 52 -13.99 0.80 0.80
N PRO A 53 -15.18 0.66 0.19
CA PRO A 53 -15.42 0.50 -1.26
C PRO A 53 -15.12 1.81 -2.01
N PHE A 54 -14.68 1.69 -3.26
CA PHE A 54 -14.53 2.83 -4.17
C PHE A 54 -15.53 2.66 -5.32
N ASN A 55 -16.08 3.77 -5.80
CA ASN A 55 -16.90 3.79 -7.01
C ASN A 55 -15.98 4.13 -8.21
N PRO A 56 -15.95 3.31 -9.26
CA PRO A 56 -15.15 3.55 -10.45
C PRO A 56 -15.65 4.74 -11.29
#